data_AF-G9A7W5-F1
#
_entry.id   AF-G9A7W5-F1
#
_cell.length_a   1.000
_cell.length_b   1.000
_cell.length_c   1.000
_cell.angle_alpha   90.00
_cell.angle_beta   90.00
_cell.angle_gamma   90.00
#
_symmetry.space_group_name_H-M   'P 1'
#
loop_
_entity.id
_entity.type
_entity.pdbx_description
1 polymer ?
#
loop_
_entity_poly.entity_id
_entity_poly.type
_entity_poly.pdbx_seq_one_letter_code
_entity_poly.pdbx_strand_id
1 'polypeptide(L)'
;MSIPRIKSNLHDHVEELFSADLLRSSDTENQTALRTFLSSTYSSLASLAWHLGADGDVFQREAVPASEITDDAFFEIVREREFAGARADNAESSRGTHNHRQQFGRSF
;
A
#
# COMPACT_ATOMS: atom_id res chain seq x y z
N MET A 1 10.33 3.35 -27.79
CA MET A 1 8.85 3.21 -27.85
C MET A 1 8.30 4.26 -28.81
N SER A 2 7.17 4.07 -29.49
CA SER A 2 6.61 5.10 -30.40
C SER A 2 5.58 6.00 -29.69
N ILE A 3 5.38 7.23 -30.16
CA ILE A 3 4.39 8.17 -29.56
C ILE A 3 2.98 7.57 -29.44
N PRO A 4 2.41 6.90 -30.47
CA PRO A 4 1.09 6.28 -30.34
C PRO A 4 1.05 5.23 -29.22
N ARG A 5 2.12 4.45 -29.07
CA ARG A 5 2.23 3.43 -28.02
C ARG A 5 2.38 4.05 -26.63
N ILE A 6 3.13 5.14 -26.51
CA ILE A 6 3.25 5.89 -25.24
C ILE A 6 1.89 6.45 -24.83
N LYS A 7 1.12 7.02 -25.78
CA LYS A 7 -0.24 7.50 -25.53
C LYS A 7 -1.17 6.38 -25.06
N SER A 8 -1.17 5.23 -25.74
CA SER A 8 -1.95 4.06 -25.33
C SER A 8 -1.57 3.60 -23.92
N ASN A 9 -0.28 3.40 -23.65
CA ASN A 9 0.18 2.99 -22.32
C ASN A 9 -0.27 3.94 -21.20
N LEU A 10 -0.16 5.26 -21.41
CA LEU A 10 -0.61 6.24 -20.42
C LEU A 10 -2.13 6.15 -20.16
N HIS A 11 -2.91 5.87 -21.19
CA HIS A 11 -4.35 5.66 -21.04
C HIS A 11 -4.64 4.34 -20.32
N ASP A 12 -3.96 3.26 -20.71
CA ASP A 12 -4.10 1.93 -20.13
C ASP A 12 -3.76 1.93 -18.64
N HIS A 13 -2.73 2.67 -18.20
CA HIS A 13 -2.41 2.79 -16.77
C HIS A 13 -3.53 3.44 -15.96
N VAL A 14 -4.21 4.45 -16.53
CA VAL A 14 -5.34 5.11 -15.88
C VAL A 14 -6.52 4.14 -15.80
N GLU A 15 -6.84 3.48 -16.90
CA GLU A 15 -7.92 2.48 -16.94
C GLU A 15 -7.64 1.31 -15.97
N GLU A 16 -6.40 0.85 -15.85
CA GLU A 16 -6.00 -0.19 -14.89
C GLU A 16 -6.23 0.25 -13.44
N LEU A 17 -5.85 1.48 -13.10
CA LEU A 17 -6.07 2.04 -11.75
C LEU A 17 -7.56 2.12 -11.38
N PHE A 18 -8.42 2.45 -12.34
CA PHE A 18 -9.88 2.54 -12.13
C PHE A 18 -10.60 1.20 -12.29
N SER A 19 -10.00 0.23 -12.97
CA SER A 19 -10.52 -1.15 -13.10
C SER A 19 -10.24 -1.96 -11.84
N ALA A 20 -9.17 -1.64 -11.10
CA ALA A 20 -9.07 -2.02 -9.70
C ALA A 20 -10.24 -1.32 -8.98
N ASP A 21 -11.25 -2.08 -8.57
CA ASP A 21 -12.38 -1.57 -7.80
C ASP A 21 -11.88 -1.13 -6.41
N LEU A 22 -11.23 0.04 -6.34
CA LEU A 22 -10.52 0.52 -5.15
C LEU A 22 -11.43 0.63 -3.92
N LEU A 23 -12.74 0.66 -4.13
CA LEU A 23 -13.76 0.67 -3.07
C LEU A 23 -14.05 -0.72 -2.50
N ARG A 24 -13.73 -1.80 -3.21
CA ARG A 24 -13.90 -3.20 -2.79
C ARG A 24 -12.59 -3.94 -2.54
N SER A 25 -11.48 -3.43 -3.05
CA SER A 25 -10.14 -3.96 -2.83
C SER A 25 -9.62 -3.64 -1.42
N SER A 26 -8.74 -4.50 -0.92
CA SER A 26 -8.07 -4.27 0.36
C SER A 26 -7.09 -3.10 0.29
N ASP A 27 -6.82 -2.45 1.42
CA ASP A 27 -5.88 -1.31 1.48
C ASP A 27 -4.50 -1.64 0.90
N THR A 28 -4.05 -2.89 1.07
CA THR A 28 -2.77 -3.37 0.54
C THR A 28 -2.79 -3.51 -1.00
N GLU A 29 -3.91 -3.94 -1.56
CA GLU A 29 -4.11 -3.99 -3.01
C GLU A 29 -4.18 -2.58 -3.60
N ASN A 30 -4.89 -1.66 -2.92
CA ASN A 30 -4.99 -0.26 -3.30
C ASN A 30 -3.63 0.45 -3.27
N GLN A 31 -2.83 0.21 -2.21
CA GLN A 31 -1.46 0.72 -2.09
C GLN A 31 -0.57 0.19 -3.22
N THR A 32 -0.64 -1.12 -3.51
CA THR A 32 0.16 -1.74 -4.57
C THR A 32 -0.23 -1.23 -5.95
N ALA A 33 -1.53 -1.07 -6.21
CA ALA A 33 -2.05 -0.54 -7.46
C ALA A 33 -1.58 0.91 -7.69
N LEU A 34 -1.69 1.77 -6.68
CA LEU A 34 -1.28 3.17 -6.79
C LEU A 34 0.24 3.30 -6.98
N ARG A 35 1.04 2.51 -6.26
CA ARG A 35 2.50 2.47 -6.41
C ARG A 35 2.90 2.06 -7.83
N THR A 36 2.27 1.01 -8.34
CA THR A 36 2.52 0.48 -9.69
C THR A 36 2.14 1.54 -10.74
N PHE A 37 0.96 2.15 -10.60
CA PHE A 37 0.49 3.22 -11.49
C PHE A 37 1.49 4.38 -11.60
N LEU A 38 2.01 4.88 -10.46
CA LEU A 38 2.98 5.98 -10.46
C LEU A 38 4.27 5.57 -11.17
N SER A 39 4.85 4.43 -10.82
CA SER A 39 6.10 3.96 -11.44
C SER A 39 5.99 3.78 -12.96
N SER A 40 4.91 3.16 -13.44
CA SER A 40 4.63 2.92 -14.86
C SER A 40 4.35 4.21 -15.63
N THR A 41 3.65 5.16 -15.00
CA THR A 41 3.36 6.48 -15.58
C THR A 41 4.64 7.30 -15.75
N TYR A 42 5.49 7.38 -14.73
CA TYR A 42 6.77 8.11 -14.85
C TYR A 42 7.70 7.51 -15.90
N SER A 43 7.74 6.18 -16.03
CA SER A 43 8.49 5.50 -17.10
C SER A 43 7.98 5.87 -18.52
N SER A 44 6.66 5.97 -18.68
CA SER A 44 6.04 6.39 -19.94
C SER A 44 6.25 7.88 -20.23
N LEU A 45 6.26 8.72 -19.19
CA LEU A 45 6.60 10.14 -19.29
C LEU A 45 8.07 10.37 -19.64
N ALA A 46 9.01 9.60 -19.09
CA ALA A 46 10.42 9.63 -19.49
C ALA A 46 10.58 9.29 -20.98
N SER A 47 9.87 8.25 -21.44
CA SER A 47 9.84 7.87 -22.85
C SER A 47 9.26 8.96 -23.76
N LEU A 48 8.25 9.70 -23.27
CA LEU A 48 7.67 10.85 -23.97
C LEU A 48 8.65 12.03 -24.00
N ALA A 49 9.31 12.33 -22.88
CA ALA A 49 10.29 13.41 -22.77
C ALA A 49 11.43 13.24 -23.77
N TRP A 50 12.01 12.03 -23.86
CA TRP A 50 13.03 11.72 -24.88
C TRP A 50 12.49 11.89 -26.30
N HIS A 51 11.24 11.53 -26.56
CA HIS A 51 10.60 11.73 -27.87
C HIS A 51 10.40 13.21 -28.24
N LEU A 52 10.20 14.07 -27.24
CA LEU A 52 10.04 15.51 -27.41
C LEU A 52 11.39 16.26 -27.40
N GLY A 53 12.52 15.56 -27.26
CA GLY A 53 13.86 16.15 -27.18
C GLY A 53 14.21 16.74 -25.82
N ALA A 54 13.43 16.42 -24.78
CA ALA A 54 13.72 16.78 -23.40
C ALA A 54 14.52 15.67 -22.69
N ASP A 55 15.10 16.01 -21.53
CA ASP A 55 15.79 15.05 -20.68
C ASP A 55 14.78 14.15 -19.94
N GLY A 56 14.65 12.90 -20.41
CA GLY A 56 13.81 11.88 -19.78
C GLY A 56 14.40 11.29 -18.50
N ASP A 57 15.70 11.48 -18.23
CA ASP A 57 16.34 10.96 -17.02
C ASP A 57 15.78 11.65 -15.77
N VAL A 58 15.34 12.90 -15.88
CA VAL A 58 14.65 13.62 -14.80
C VAL A 58 13.40 12.85 -14.36
N PHE A 59 12.53 12.48 -15.29
CA PHE A 59 11.31 11.72 -14.99
C PHE A 59 11.64 10.31 -14.50
N GLN A 60 12.64 9.66 -15.07
CA GLN A 60 13.01 8.31 -14.66
C GLN A 60 13.58 8.28 -13.22
N ARG A 61 14.36 9.30 -12.83
CA ARG A 61 14.90 9.42 -11.47
C ARG A 61 13.82 9.68 -10.43
N GLU A 62 12.81 10.46 -10.78
CA GLU A 62 11.67 10.76 -9.89
C GLU A 62 10.64 9.62 -9.81
N ALA A 63 10.71 8.62 -10.68
CA ALA A 63 9.76 7.50 -10.69
C ALA A 63 9.72 6.72 -9.36
N VAL A 64 10.88 6.47 -8.75
CA VAL A 64 10.99 5.75 -7.47
C VAL A 64 10.49 6.63 -6.31
N PRO A 65 11.01 7.85 -6.09
CA PRO A 65 10.50 8.76 -5.05
C PRO A 65 8.99 8.98 -5.15
N ALA A 66 8.46 9.20 -6.35
CA ALA A 66 7.03 9.41 -6.54
C ALA A 66 6.21 8.16 -6.13
N SER A 67 6.71 6.96 -6.43
CA SER A 67 6.05 5.72 -6.02
C SER A 67 6.06 5.51 -4.50
N GLU A 68 7.12 5.94 -3.81
CA GLU A 68 7.29 5.81 -2.35
C GLU A 68 6.34 6.73 -1.56
N ILE A 69 5.91 7.86 -2.13
CA ILE A 69 4.85 8.72 -1.53
C ILE A 69 3.56 7.92 -1.29
N THR A 70 3.32 6.86 -2.08
CA THR A 70 2.19 5.96 -1.85
C THR A 70 2.29 5.29 -0.48
N ASP A 71 3.49 4.84 -0.08
CA ASP A 71 3.67 4.17 1.20
C ASP A 71 3.39 5.14 2.36
N ASP A 72 3.77 6.41 2.23
CA ASP A 72 3.43 7.48 3.19
C ASP A 72 1.93 7.79 3.23
N ALA A 73 1.26 7.81 2.07
CA ALA A 73 -0.17 8.08 1.98
C ALA A 73 -1.03 6.99 2.66
N PHE A 74 -0.55 5.74 2.64
CA PHE A 74 -1.19 4.61 3.30
C PHE A 74 -0.65 4.36 4.72
N PHE A 75 0.33 5.12 5.18
CA PHE A 75 1.02 4.88 6.46
C PHE A 75 0.07 4.82 7.66
N GLU A 76 -0.84 5.78 7.81
CA GLU A 76 -1.79 5.82 8.93
C GLU A 76 -2.78 4.64 8.90
N ILE A 77 -3.21 4.23 7.70
CA ILE A 77 -4.13 3.08 7.50
C ILE A 77 -3.43 1.78 7.88
N VAL A 78 -2.19 1.60 7.42
CA VAL A 78 -1.37 0.42 7.76
C VAL A 78 -1.08 0.38 9.26
N ARG A 79 -0.72 1.51 9.85
CA ARG A 79 -0.42 1.62 11.29
C ARG A 79 -1.64 1.30 12.15
N GLU A 80 -2.82 1.83 11.83
CA GLU A 80 -4.04 1.52 12.57
C GLU A 80 -4.37 0.03 12.55
N ARG A 81 -4.13 -0.65 11.41
CA ARG A 81 -4.30 -2.10 11.28
C ARG A 81 -3.35 -2.90 12.16
N GLU A 82 -2.08 -2.52 12.23
CA GLU A 82 -1.08 -3.17 13.09
C GLU A 82 -1.46 -3.07 14.58
N PHE A 83 -1.95 -1.90 15.01
CA PHE A 83 -2.39 -1.71 16.40
C PHE A 83 -3.76 -2.35 16.70
N ALA A 84 -4.67 -2.42 15.73
CA ALA A 84 -5.96 -3.10 15.88
C ALA A 84 -5.79 -4.63 16.01
N GLY A 85 -4.91 -5.24 15.20
CA GLY A 85 -4.55 -6.66 15.30
C GLY A 85 -3.92 -6.99 16.65
N ALA A 86 -2.96 -6.18 17.10
CA ALA A 86 -2.34 -6.35 18.41
C ALA A 86 -3.36 -6.24 19.57
N ARG A 87 -4.43 -5.46 19.41
CA ARG A 87 -5.49 -5.33 20.43
C ARG A 87 -6.43 -6.54 20.49
N ALA A 88 -6.65 -7.21 19.35
CA ALA A 88 -7.41 -8.46 19.29
C ALA A 88 -6.61 -9.63 19.91
N ASP A 89 -5.31 -9.73 19.59
CA ASP A 89 -4.44 -10.78 20.13
C ASP A 89 -4.18 -10.63 21.65
N ASN A 90 -4.15 -9.39 22.16
CA ASN A 90 -4.04 -9.13 23.60
C ASN A 90 -5.37 -9.31 24.37
N ALA A 91 -6.51 -9.36 23.68
CA ALA A 91 -7.80 -9.63 24.33
C ALA A 91 -7.99 -11.13 24.63
N GLU A 92 -7.34 -12.03 23.86
CA GLU A 92 -7.39 -13.47 24.12
C GLU A 92 -6.49 -13.93 25.26
N SER A 93 -5.42 -13.20 25.59
CA SER A 93 -4.56 -13.53 26.73
C SER A 93 -5.10 -13.07 28.10
N SER A 94 -6.18 -12.26 28.13
CA SER A 94 -6.73 -11.69 29.38
C SER A 94 -7.87 -12.52 30.04
N ARG A 95 -8.16 -13.74 29.56
CA ARG A 95 -9.13 -14.67 30.21
C ARG A 95 -8.47 -15.72 31.11
N GLY A 96 -7.25 -15.46 31.58
CA GLY A 96 -6.39 -16.44 32.22
C GLY A 96 -5.90 -16.15 33.64
N THR A 97 -6.64 -15.42 34.49
CA THR A 97 -6.38 -15.47 35.95
C THR A 97 -7.63 -15.88 36.70
N HIS A 98 -8.02 -17.14 36.51
CA HIS A 98 -8.85 -17.84 37.49
C HIS A 98 -8.00 -17.99 38.76
N ASN A 99 -8.17 -17.05 39.70
CA ASN A 99 -7.78 -17.26 41.09
C ASN A 99 -8.56 -18.47 41.62
N HIS A 100 -7.96 -19.64 41.45
CA HIS A 100 -8.44 -20.91 41.95
C HIS A 100 -8.34 -20.87 43.47
N ARG A 101 -9.47 -20.56 44.10
CA ARG A 101 -9.90 -20.92 45.45
C ARG A 101 -9.00 -21.98 46.10
N GLN A 102 -7.99 -21.54 46.86
CA GLN A 102 -7.26 -22.44 47.77
C GLN A 102 -8.08 -22.58 49.05
N GLN A 103 -8.95 -23.59 49.08
CA GLN A 103 -9.55 -24.12 50.31
C GLN A 103 -8.92 -25.48 50.60
N PHE A 104 -7.97 -25.56 51.54
CA PHE A 104 -7.69 -26.72 52.43
C PHE A 104 -6.79 -26.18 53.57
N GLY A 105 -7.05 -26.34 54.87
CA GLY A 105 -8.11 -27.03 55.60
C GLY A 105 -8.05 -26.62 57.09
N ARG A 106 -9.18 -26.78 57.77
CA ARG A 106 -9.30 -26.75 59.25
C ARG A 106 -8.77 -28.07 59.83
N SER A 107 -8.01 -27.99 60.93
CA SER A 107 -7.84 -28.95 62.05
C SER A 107 -6.46 -28.69 62.67
N PHE A 108 -6.23 -28.50 63.98
CA PHE A 108 -6.98 -28.67 65.22
C PHE A 108 -6.80 -27.43 66.12
#